data_AF-A0A7K5M958-F1
#
_entry.id   AF-A0A7K5M958-F1
#
_cell.length_a   1.000
_cell.length_b   1.000
_cell.length_c   1.000
_cell.angle_alpha   90.00
_cell.angle_beta   90.00
_cell.angle_gamma   90.00
#
_symmetry.space_group_name_H-M   'P 1'
#
loop_
_entity.id
_entity.type
_entity.pdbx_description
1 polymer ?
#
loop_
_entity_poly.entity_id
_entity_poly.type
_entity_poly.pdbx_seq_one_letter_code
_entity_poly.pdbx_strand_id
1 'polypeptide(L)' 'MRGLLARRMKFHLLGAFVVSMGSAALYKFGVAEPRKQAYADFYRNYDPMKDFEAMKAAGVLESA' A
#
# COMPACT_ATOMS: atom_id res chain seq x y z
N MET A 1 -37.02 -29.86 9.51
CA MET A 1 -36.21 -28.99 8.61
C MET A 1 -36.72 -27.55 8.64
N ARG A 2 -36.26 -26.72 9.59
CA ARG A 2 -36.61 -25.29 9.67
C ARG A 2 -35.34 -24.49 9.97
N GLY A 3 -35.22 -23.29 9.40
CA GLY A 3 -34.10 -22.36 9.70
C GLY A 3 -32.73 -22.72 9.12
N LEU A 4 -32.62 -23.76 8.29
CA LEU A 4 -31.34 -24.19 7.69
C LEU A 4 -30.68 -23.07 6.85
N LEU A 5 -31.48 -22.35 6.05
CA LEU A 5 -31.00 -21.22 5.26
C LEU A 5 -30.49 -20.07 6.14
N ALA A 6 -31.26 -19.69 7.16
CA ALA A 6 -30.88 -18.61 8.08
C ALA A 6 -29.58 -18.94 8.84
N ARG A 7 -29.40 -20.19 9.27
CA ARG A 7 -28.15 -20.64 9.91
C ARG A 7 -26.96 -20.54 8.96
N ARG A 8 -27.13 -20.98 7.71
CA ARG A 8 -26.08 -20.90 6.68
C ARG A 8 -25.72 -19.46 6.32
N MET A 9 -26.72 -18.58 6.20
CA MET A 9 -26.50 -17.16 5.95
C MET A 9 -25.70 -16.49 7.07
N LYS A 10 -26.05 -16.72 8.34
CA LYS A 10 -25.31 -16.13 9.48
C LYS A 10 -23.85 -16.56 9.49
N PHE A 11 -23.58 -17.84 9.20
CA PHE A 11 -22.21 -18.36 9.10
C PHE A 11 -21.42 -17.67 7.98
N HIS A 12 -21.98 -17.61 6.76
CA HIS A 12 -21.30 -16.97 5.63
C HIS A 12 -21.15 -15.46 5.81
N LEU A 13 -22.11 -14.78 6.44
CA LEU A 13 -22.03 -13.36 6.72
C LEU A 13 -20.85 -13.06 7.64
N LEU A 14 -20.70 -13.81 8.74
CA LEU A 14 -19.56 -13.67 9.63
C LEU A 14 -18.24 -13.94 8.89
N GLY A 15 -18.19 -15.02 8.10
CA GLY A 15 -17.01 -15.35 7.29
C GLY A 15 -16.64 -14.25 6.29
N ALA A 16 -17.64 -13.65 5.62
CA ALA A 16 -17.44 -12.58 4.67
C ALA A 16 -16.85 -11.32 5.34
N PHE A 17 -17.30 -10.96 6.54
CA PHE A 17 -16.74 -9.86 7.31
C PHE A 17 -15.28 -10.12 7.73
N VAL A 18 -14.98 -11.32 8.19
CA VAL A 18 -13.61 -11.69 8.57
C VAL A 18 -12.67 -11.62 7.37
N VAL A 19 -13.10 -12.19 6.23
CA VAL A 19 -12.30 -12.17 5.00
C VAL A 19 -12.11 -10.76 4.46
N SER A 20 -13.15 -9.93 4.47
CA SER A 20 -13.04 -8.54 3.98
C SER A 20 -12.14 -7.69 4.87
N MET A 21 -12.30 -7.75 6.20
CA MET A 21 -11.41 -7.06 7.14
C MET A 21 -9.97 -7.56 7.05
N GLY A 22 -9.78 -8.88 6.94
CA GLY A 22 -8.46 -9.48 6.75
C GLY A 22 -7.78 -8.97 5.48
N SER A 23 -8.52 -8.93 4.37
CA SER A 23 -8.01 -8.43 3.09
C SER A 23 -7.63 -6.94 3.17
N ALA A 24 -8.47 -6.12 3.82
CA ALA A 24 -8.18 -4.71 4.03
C ALA A 24 -6.93 -4.49 4.89
N ALA A 25 -6.76 -5.27 5.97
CA ALA A 25 -5.58 -5.20 6.82
C ALA A 25 -4.31 -5.63 6.08
N LEU A 26 -4.37 -6.74 5.34
CA LEU A 26 -3.26 -7.23 4.51
C LEU A 26 -2.82 -6.18 3.50
N TYR A 27 -3.75 -5.53 2.81
CA TYR A 27 -3.40 -4.47 1.86
C TYR A 27 -2.82 -3.25 2.56
N LYS A 28 -3.42 -2.82 3.68
CA LYS A 28 -2.94 -1.66 4.43
C LYS A 28 -1.49 -1.85 4.87
N PHE A 29 -1.17 -2.94 5.54
CA PHE A 29 0.16 -3.15 6.11
C PHE A 29 1.16 -3.76 5.13
N GLY A 30 0.70 -4.53 4.14
CA GLY A 30 1.57 -5.13 3.13
C GLY A 30 1.90 -4.18 1.97
N VAL A 31 1.07 -3.18 1.71
CA VAL A 31 1.24 -2.29 0.54
C VAL A 31 1.19 -0.81 0.93
N ALA A 32 0.13 -0.36 1.62
CA ALA A 32 -0.08 1.07 1.81
C ALA A 32 0.92 1.70 2.80
N GLU A 33 1.13 1.10 3.97
CA GLU A 33 2.09 1.60 4.96
C GLU A 33 3.54 1.53 4.46
N PRO A 34 4.03 0.41 3.91
CA PRO A 34 5.40 0.35 3.38
C PRO A 34 5.65 1.36 2.27
N ARG A 35 4.68 1.61 1.39
CA ARG A 35 4.79 2.64 0.36
C ARG A 35 4.94 4.03 0.99
N LYS A 36 4.07 4.39 1.93
CA LYS A 36 4.16 5.69 2.62
C LYS A 36 5.50 5.87 3.33
N GLN A 37 5.98 4.81 3.99
CA GLN A 37 7.27 4.79 4.65
C GLN A 37 8.41 4.96 3.64
N ALA A 38 8.39 4.25 2.51
CA ALA A 38 9.44 4.35 1.48
C ALA A 38 9.57 5.78 0.92
N TYR A 39 8.46 6.48 0.69
CA TYR A 39 8.49 7.89 0.29
C TYR A 39 9.05 8.79 1.40
N ALA A 40 8.62 8.58 2.65
CA ALA A 40 9.12 9.35 3.79
C ALA A 40 10.64 9.13 3.99
N ASP A 41 11.11 7.90 3.86
CA ASP A 41 12.50 7.52 4.01
C ASP A 41 13.36 8.07 2.87
N PHE A 42 12.85 8.06 1.62
CA PHE A 42 13.51 8.71 0.48
C PHE A 42 13.73 10.20 0.76
N TYR A 43 12.67 10.92 1.10
CA TYR A 43 12.74 12.37 1.31
C TYR A 43 13.43 12.80 2.60
N ARG A 44 13.63 11.89 3.56
CA ARG A 44 14.21 12.19 4.86
C ARG A 44 15.56 12.91 4.76
N ASN A 45 16.39 12.48 3.82
CA ASN A 45 17.74 13.00 3.59
C ASN A 45 17.97 13.34 2.11
N TYR A 46 16.90 13.50 1.32
CA TYR A 46 17.01 13.79 -0.10
C TYR A 46 17.54 15.22 -0.30
N ASP A 47 18.63 15.34 -1.06
CA ASP A 47 19.19 16.62 -1.50
C ASP A 47 18.92 16.79 -3.00
N PRO A 48 17.96 17.67 -3.38
CA PRO A 48 17.60 17.88 -4.77
C PRO A 48 18.76 18.41 -5.63
N MET A 49 19.66 19.23 -5.05
CA MET A 49 20.77 19.80 -5.81
C MET A 49 21.83 18.75 -6.10
N LYS A 50 22.11 17.88 -5.14
CA LYS A 50 23.02 16.77 -5.35
C LYS A 50 22.53 15.82 -6.44
N ASP A 51 21.23 15.50 -6.43
CA ASP A 51 20.64 14.62 -7.45
C ASP A 51 20.61 15.30 -8.83
N PHE A 52 20.28 16.60 -8.87
CA PHE A 52 20.36 17.41 -10.09
C PHE A 52 21.77 17.44 -10.68
N GLU A 53 22.80 17.73 -9.88
CA GLU A 53 24.18 17.76 -10.34
C GLU A 53 24.63 16.38 -10.85
N ALA A 54 24.19 15.28 -10.21
CA ALA A 54 24.44 13.93 -10.70
C ALA A 54 23.78 13.67 -12.07
N MET A 55 22.54 14.12 -12.27
CA MET A 55 21.84 14.03 -13.57
C MET A 55 22.51 14.90 -14.63
N LYS A 56 22.91 16.13 -14.28
CA LYS A 56 23.65 17.02 -15.18
C LYS A 56 24.98 16.41 -15.61
N ALA A 57 25.75 15.88 -14.66
CA ALA A 57 27.02 15.20 -14.94
C ALA A 57 26.84 13.94 -15.81
N ALA A 58 25.71 13.25 -15.70
CA ALA A 58 25.34 12.13 -16.56
C ALA A 58 24.88 12.56 -17.97
N GLY A 59 24.72 13.86 -18.23
CA GLY A 59 24.33 14.40 -19.54
C GLY A 59 22.89 14.09 -19.93
N VAL A 60 22.01 13.74 -18.97
CA VAL A 60 20.61 13.39 -19.26
C VAL A 60 19.69 14.60 -19.39
N LEU A 61 20.21 15.79 -19.10
CA LEU A 61 19.45 17.04 -19.13
C LEU A 61 19.84 17.86 -20.36
N GLU A 62 18.88 18.21 -21.20
CA GLU A 62 19.10 19.05 -22.39
C GLU A 62 19.31 20.53 -22.02
N SER A 63 18.64 21.00 -20.97
CA SER A 63 18.60 22.42 -20.58
C SER A 63 19.47 22.77 -19.37
N ALA A 64 20.36 21.87 -18.93
CA ALA A 64 21.14 22.02 -17.69
C ALA A 64 22.58 22.48 -17.90
#